data_AF-A0A1V5FVN5-F1
#
_entry.id   AF-A0A1V5FVN5-F1
#
_cell.length_a   1.000
_cell.length_b   1.000
_cell.length_c   1.000
_cell.angle_alpha   90.00
_cell.angle_beta   90.00
_cell.angle_gamma   90.00
#
_symmetry.space_group_name_H-M   'P 1'
#
loop_
_entity.id
_entity.type
_entity.pdbx_description
1 polymer ?
#
loop_
_entity_poly.entity_id
_entity_poly.type
_entity_poly.pdbx_seq_one_letter_code
_entity_poly.pdbx_strand_id
1 'polypeptide(L)'
;MFPHDIDLRNFTLRPRKDNPLQLDVVSADGKAWFYIDRMMYKIEGGSSPRMIVRAMDLRVSAEAAAAAGRPGIADYVVAALEMGSKIASDSVVLPSPKGSSKWPGLPAPNGGTYEADVFMQTFTAQWMLASGEDGPGGADGIVVYTPSSTLRNNRANGTSTVTIPTDPLGTSAAPWAADVVWNTKFTSPTAPYNNDQHPYLVWNLYRTNADGSIEQIGQSGVKHAFLTINVSCDENPGNGHILGRGCSDTYGTGNNNSTGDLGPRNEIIPATGQWGRCGSVYDKNCNNALDSGAPCVNSSDPSCSTLGFRMRVRESDLDPAINPGASFRFESWYVVREDISIYNTMASRPVSINWAAGHWQLTNGSPLLLGPAIDQWVSRTTSNPNESSSELAVGDGHARVAVKVVDLGNGTWRYDYAVMNFDFARAVTTGSEAANNLSVLRNHGFNSFSLNLPASAAVNSTKFSDADDNAANEWTAVREGNALVWRGPTDAGIASNGLNWGTLYRFSVVTDMAPTDGSVSLGVAESGSPAAFNVDALVPSSVIPPMFANGFEGVGVR
;
A
#
# COMPACT_ATOMS: atom_id res chain seq x y z
N MET A 1 30.80 2.04 4.46
CA MET A 1 31.74 0.91 4.57
C MET A 1 32.48 1.02 5.90
N PHE A 2 32.57 -0.07 6.65
CA PHE A 2 33.23 -0.13 7.95
C PHE A 2 34.74 0.17 7.80
N PRO A 3 35.40 0.80 8.80
CA PRO A 3 36.83 1.10 8.75
C PRO A 3 37.72 -0.17 8.81
N HIS A 4 37.14 -1.34 9.11
CA HIS A 4 37.80 -2.65 9.07
C HIS A 4 36.83 -3.72 8.55
N ASP A 5 37.37 -4.78 7.92
CA ASP A 5 36.59 -5.93 7.47
C ASP A 5 36.00 -6.70 8.67
N ILE A 6 34.68 -6.82 8.74
CA ILE A 6 33.99 -7.67 9.72
C ILE A 6 34.01 -9.12 9.20
N ASP A 7 34.76 -10.01 9.86
CA ASP A 7 34.82 -11.42 9.49
C ASP A 7 33.67 -12.24 10.10
N LEU A 8 32.71 -12.61 9.25
CA LEU A 8 31.57 -13.46 9.62
C LEU A 8 31.72 -14.92 9.19
N ARG A 9 32.87 -15.39 8.67
CA ARG A 9 32.98 -16.76 8.12
C ARG A 9 32.71 -17.89 9.13
N ASN A 10 32.81 -17.61 10.43
CA ASN A 10 32.53 -18.54 11.53
C ASN A 10 31.60 -17.92 12.59
N PHE A 11 30.61 -17.13 12.16
CA PHE A 11 29.66 -16.54 13.12
C PHE A 11 28.86 -17.63 13.85
N THR A 12 28.40 -17.32 15.05
CA THR A 12 27.46 -18.14 15.82
C THR A 12 26.18 -17.34 16.05
N LEU A 13 25.03 -18.01 16.00
CA LEU A 13 23.76 -17.43 16.43
C LEU A 13 23.58 -17.67 17.93
N ARG A 14 23.40 -16.60 18.70
CA ARG A 14 23.19 -16.68 20.15
C ARG A 14 21.91 -15.96 20.53
N PRO A 15 21.06 -16.52 21.41
CA PRO A 15 19.94 -15.77 21.97
C PRO A 15 20.43 -14.45 22.57
N ARG A 16 19.80 -13.35 22.20
CA ARG A 16 20.15 -12.04 22.72
C ARG A 16 19.88 -12.00 24.22
N LYS A 17 20.79 -11.39 24.97
CA LYS A 17 20.76 -11.41 26.45
C LYS A 17 19.51 -10.74 27.03
N ASP A 18 19.04 -9.69 26.37
CA ASP A 18 17.89 -8.86 26.74
C ASP A 18 16.58 -9.31 26.08
N ASN A 19 16.65 -9.97 24.92
CA ASN A 19 15.49 -10.52 24.24
C ASN A 19 15.78 -11.92 23.65
N PRO A 20 15.36 -13.01 24.30
CA PRO A 20 15.65 -14.36 23.84
C PRO A 20 14.91 -14.74 22.53
N LEU A 21 13.97 -13.90 22.06
CA LEU A 21 13.33 -14.05 20.74
C LEU A 21 14.14 -13.43 19.60
N GLN A 22 15.26 -12.77 19.91
CA GLN A 22 16.23 -12.25 18.96
C GLN A 22 17.51 -13.09 19.01
N LEU A 23 18.23 -13.15 17.90
CA LEU A 23 19.50 -13.87 17.80
C LEU A 23 20.62 -12.90 17.40
N ASP A 24 21.66 -12.78 18.22
CA ASP A 24 22.88 -12.08 17.86
C ASP A 24 23.68 -12.90 16.84
N VAL A 25 24.17 -12.22 15.80
CA VAL A 25 25.17 -12.74 14.85
C VAL A 25 26.55 -12.39 15.40
N VAL A 26 27.13 -13.35 16.11
CA VAL A 26 28.36 -13.16 16.87
C VAL A 26 29.55 -13.72 16.11
N SER A 27 30.51 -12.88 15.74
CA SER A 27 31.75 -13.30 15.09
C SER A 27 32.69 -14.07 16.02
N ALA A 28 33.77 -14.62 15.47
CA ALA A 28 34.76 -15.41 16.22
C ALA A 28 35.46 -14.63 17.34
N ASP A 29 35.54 -13.30 17.24
CA ASP A 29 36.04 -12.39 18.28
C ASP A 29 35.05 -12.15 19.43
N GLY A 30 33.85 -12.75 19.36
CA GLY A 30 32.81 -12.66 20.38
C GLY A 30 31.91 -11.42 20.28
N LYS A 31 32.08 -10.57 19.27
CA LYS A 31 31.27 -9.36 19.08
C LYS A 31 29.99 -9.65 18.30
N ALA A 32 28.87 -9.09 18.76
CA ALA A 32 27.60 -9.10 18.05
C ALA A 32 27.57 -7.91 17.08
N TRP A 33 27.93 -8.13 15.82
CA TRP A 33 27.91 -7.08 14.79
C TRP A 33 26.52 -6.84 14.23
N PHE A 34 25.70 -7.88 14.21
CA PHE A 34 24.32 -7.80 13.79
C PHE A 34 23.46 -8.60 14.75
N TYR A 35 22.16 -8.36 14.72
CA TYR A 35 21.19 -9.22 15.35
C TYR A 35 20.00 -9.43 14.43
N ILE A 36 19.26 -10.48 14.72
CA ILE A 36 18.16 -10.96 13.91
C ILE A 36 16.88 -10.81 14.72
N ASP A 37 15.84 -10.24 14.12
CA ASP A 37 14.49 -10.22 14.66
C ASP A 37 13.44 -10.59 13.60
N ARG A 38 12.17 -10.61 14.02
CA ARG A 38 11.01 -10.95 13.15
C ARG A 38 11.19 -12.26 12.36
N MET A 39 11.62 -13.31 13.05
CA MET A 39 11.84 -14.61 12.41
C MET A 39 10.54 -15.19 11.84
N MET A 40 10.47 -15.31 10.51
CA MET A 40 9.41 -16.02 9.80
C MET A 40 9.91 -17.42 9.44
N TYR A 41 9.52 -18.41 10.24
CA TYR A 41 9.99 -19.78 10.10
C TYR A 41 8.85 -20.78 9.96
N LYS A 42 9.17 -21.91 9.35
CA LYS A 42 8.34 -23.11 9.34
C LYS A 42 9.18 -24.32 9.75
N ILE A 43 8.50 -25.35 10.21
CA ILE A 43 9.11 -26.65 10.47
C ILE A 43 8.55 -27.65 9.47
N GLU A 44 9.44 -28.37 8.78
CA GLU A 44 9.09 -29.39 7.78
C GLU A 44 9.95 -30.65 7.94
N GLY A 45 9.70 -31.71 7.16
CA GLY A 45 10.65 -32.83 7.05
C GLY A 45 10.31 -34.11 7.83
N GLY A 46 9.10 -34.27 8.37
CA GLY A 46 8.64 -35.55 8.92
C GLY A 46 9.57 -36.10 10.01
N SER A 47 10.11 -37.32 9.79
CA SER A 47 11.05 -38.02 10.69
C SER A 47 12.44 -37.38 10.76
N SER A 48 12.71 -36.32 9.99
CA SER A 48 13.96 -35.54 10.05
C SER A 48 13.60 -34.05 10.00
N PRO A 49 13.05 -33.51 11.11
CA PRO A 49 12.52 -32.16 11.12
C PRO A 49 13.60 -31.12 10.84
N ARG A 50 13.28 -30.16 9.99
CA ARG A 50 14.11 -29.02 9.63
C ARG A 50 13.36 -27.74 9.97
N MET A 51 14.05 -26.79 10.57
CA MET A 51 13.60 -25.42 10.69
C MET A 51 14.05 -24.68 9.43
N ILE A 52 13.08 -24.21 8.65
CA ILE A 52 13.33 -23.33 7.51
C ILE A 52 12.90 -21.93 7.93
N VAL A 53 13.86 -21.04 8.04
CA VAL A 53 13.59 -19.62 8.17
C VAL A 53 13.58 -19.03 6.78
N ARG A 54 12.38 -18.60 6.36
CA ARG A 54 12.11 -18.04 5.05
C ARG A 54 12.49 -16.57 4.96
N ALA A 55 12.39 -15.84 6.06
CA ALA A 55 12.90 -14.49 6.14
C ALA A 55 13.05 -14.06 7.59
N MET A 56 13.99 -13.16 7.82
CA MET A 56 14.22 -12.49 9.10
C MET A 56 14.98 -11.19 8.84
N ASP A 57 14.70 -10.16 9.64
CA ASP A 57 15.35 -8.86 9.51
C ASP A 57 16.76 -8.97 10.12
N LEU A 58 17.81 -8.72 9.33
CA LEU A 58 19.16 -8.55 9.83
C LEU A 58 19.40 -7.08 10.15
N ARG A 59 19.61 -6.79 11.44
CA ARG A 59 19.76 -5.43 11.96
C ARG A 59 21.19 -5.13 12.40
N VAL A 60 21.60 -3.89 12.17
CA VAL A 60 22.89 -3.36 12.64
C VAL A 60 22.87 -3.25 14.16
N SER A 61 23.83 -3.85 14.84
CA SER A 61 23.96 -3.67 16.29
C SER A 61 24.55 -2.30 16.63
N ALA A 62 24.42 -1.86 17.90
CA ALA A 62 25.10 -0.66 18.37
C ALA A 62 26.63 -0.73 18.17
N GLU A 63 27.23 -1.93 18.34
CA GLU A 63 28.67 -2.17 18.14
C GLU A 63 29.06 -1.94 16.67
N ALA A 64 28.28 -2.48 15.72
CA ALA A 64 28.52 -2.25 14.29
C ALA A 64 28.30 -0.79 13.90
N ALA A 65 27.23 -0.16 14.37
CA ALA A 65 26.95 1.26 14.09
C ALA A 65 28.08 2.16 14.59
N ALA A 66 28.59 1.91 15.80
CA ALA A 66 29.74 2.62 16.37
C ALA A 66 31.02 2.38 15.56
N ALA A 67 31.31 1.12 15.20
CA ALA A 67 32.46 0.78 14.38
C ALA A 67 32.40 1.42 12.99
N ALA A 68 31.21 1.56 12.39
CA ALA A 68 31.02 2.25 11.12
C ALA A 68 31.19 3.78 11.20
N GLY A 69 31.41 4.34 12.40
CA GLY A 69 31.39 5.80 12.61
C GLY A 69 30.01 6.41 12.37
N ARG A 70 28.95 5.60 12.41
CA ARG A 70 27.56 5.98 12.10
C ARG A 70 26.62 5.47 13.20
N PRO A 71 26.68 5.98 14.44
CA PRO A 71 25.85 5.48 15.53
C PRO A 71 24.33 5.55 15.22
N GLY A 72 23.91 6.48 14.35
CA GLY A 72 22.51 6.64 13.95
C GLY A 72 21.92 5.51 13.08
N ILE A 73 22.73 4.56 12.58
CA ILE A 73 22.21 3.38 11.86
C ILE A 73 22.01 2.16 12.78
N ALA A 74 22.20 2.30 14.09
CA ALA A 74 21.86 1.23 15.02
C ALA A 74 20.39 0.83 14.83
N ASP A 75 20.14 -0.47 14.87
CA ASP A 75 18.84 -1.12 14.65
C ASP A 75 18.27 -1.01 13.22
N TYR A 76 18.98 -0.42 12.26
CA TYR A 76 18.53 -0.40 10.87
C TYR A 76 18.53 -1.82 10.30
N VAL A 77 17.45 -2.18 9.59
CA VAL A 77 17.45 -3.40 8.75
C VAL A 77 18.35 -3.15 7.54
N VAL A 78 19.33 -4.02 7.35
CA VAL A 78 20.30 -3.92 6.24
C VAL A 78 20.23 -5.11 5.28
N ALA A 79 19.60 -6.21 5.70
CA ALA A 79 19.36 -7.36 4.84
C ALA A 79 18.19 -8.19 5.39
N ALA A 80 17.68 -9.08 4.54
CA ALA A 80 16.95 -10.26 4.99
C ALA A 80 17.92 -11.45 5.07
N LEU A 81 17.75 -12.32 6.07
CA LEU A 81 18.49 -13.59 6.16
C LEU A 81 17.53 -14.76 5.95
N GLU A 82 17.99 -15.77 5.21
CA GLU A 82 17.31 -17.06 5.05
C GLU A 82 18.23 -18.16 5.57
N MET A 83 17.65 -19.15 6.27
CA MET A 83 18.44 -20.29 6.74
C MET A 83 17.61 -21.57 6.80
N GLY A 84 18.28 -22.70 6.57
CA GLY A 84 17.71 -24.02 6.80
C GLY A 84 18.59 -24.82 7.75
N SER A 85 18.07 -25.18 8.92
CA SER A 85 18.80 -25.97 9.91
C SER A 85 18.06 -27.27 10.23
N LYS A 86 18.82 -28.34 10.48
CA LYS A 86 18.26 -29.56 11.05
C LYS A 86 17.91 -29.30 12.51
N ILE A 87 16.74 -29.74 12.96
CA ILE A 87 16.41 -29.65 14.38
C ILE A 87 17.00 -30.88 15.07
N ALA A 88 17.92 -30.66 16.01
CA ALA A 88 18.63 -31.71 16.72
C ALA A 88 17.81 -32.42 17.81
N SER A 89 16.53 -32.05 17.98
CA SER A 89 15.63 -32.61 18.98
C SER A 89 14.66 -33.60 18.33
N ASP A 90 14.48 -34.76 18.97
CA ASP A 90 13.51 -35.78 18.54
C ASP A 90 12.06 -35.44 18.95
N SER A 91 11.84 -34.34 19.69
CA SER A 91 10.54 -33.96 20.26
C SER A 91 9.81 -32.87 19.45
N VAL A 92 10.15 -32.70 18.17
CA VAL A 92 9.53 -31.66 17.33
C VAL A 92 8.13 -32.09 16.90
N VAL A 93 7.12 -31.38 17.38
CA VAL A 93 5.75 -31.49 16.87
C VAL A 93 5.64 -30.66 15.59
N LEU A 94 5.33 -31.31 14.47
CA LEU A 94 5.04 -30.58 13.24
C LEU A 94 3.73 -29.81 13.39
N PRO A 95 3.67 -28.55 12.92
CA PRO A 95 2.41 -27.81 12.88
C PRO A 95 1.40 -28.58 12.02
N SER A 96 0.26 -28.92 12.62
CA SER A 96 -0.89 -29.51 11.92
C SER A 96 -2.10 -28.62 12.15
N PRO A 97 -2.97 -28.43 11.15
CA PRO A 97 -4.23 -27.74 11.33
C PRO A 97 -4.98 -28.25 12.57
N LYS A 98 -5.32 -27.35 13.50
CA LYS A 98 -6.11 -27.67 14.68
C LYS A 98 -7.59 -27.47 14.34
N GLY A 99 -8.31 -28.58 14.20
CA GLY A 99 -9.73 -28.53 13.82
C GLY A 99 -9.95 -28.19 12.34
N SER A 100 -11.21 -27.97 11.97
CA SER A 100 -11.59 -27.51 10.64
C SER A 100 -11.46 -25.98 10.55
N SER A 101 -10.83 -25.49 9.48
CA SER A 101 -10.75 -24.06 9.19
C SER A 101 -12.12 -23.43 8.96
N LYS A 102 -12.28 -22.18 9.43
CA LYS A 102 -13.50 -21.39 9.35
C LYS A 102 -13.39 -20.41 8.18
N TRP A 103 -13.55 -20.90 6.96
CA TRP A 103 -13.41 -20.08 5.77
C TRP A 103 -14.54 -19.06 5.59
N PRO A 104 -14.27 -17.93 4.90
CA PRO A 104 -15.30 -16.98 4.53
C PRO A 104 -16.49 -17.66 3.85
N GLY A 105 -17.70 -17.21 4.17
CA GLY A 105 -18.96 -17.74 3.63
C GLY A 105 -19.43 -19.06 4.22
N LEU A 106 -18.63 -19.76 5.03
CA LEU A 106 -19.11 -20.96 5.73
C LEU A 106 -20.16 -20.59 6.79
N PRO A 107 -21.20 -21.43 7.01
CA PRO A 107 -22.18 -21.19 8.05
C PRO A 107 -21.55 -21.09 9.44
N ALA A 108 -21.89 -20.05 10.19
CA ALA A 108 -21.46 -19.87 11.57
C ALA A 108 -22.46 -20.47 12.57
N PRO A 109 -22.04 -20.81 13.80
CA PRO A 109 -22.95 -21.28 14.84
C PRO A 109 -24.09 -20.28 15.08
N ASN A 110 -25.30 -20.79 15.32
CA ASN A 110 -26.49 -19.99 15.63
C ASN A 110 -26.92 -18.98 14.53
N GLY A 111 -26.47 -19.16 13.28
CA GLY A 111 -26.86 -18.35 12.12
C GLY A 111 -25.78 -17.36 11.66
N GLY A 112 -25.90 -16.91 10.41
CA GLY A 112 -24.90 -16.06 9.74
C GLY A 112 -23.76 -16.86 9.09
N THR A 113 -22.71 -16.15 8.70
CA THR A 113 -21.53 -16.71 8.02
C THR A 113 -20.26 -16.19 8.66
N TYR A 114 -19.18 -16.95 8.53
CA TYR A 114 -17.83 -16.46 8.81
C TYR A 114 -17.43 -15.44 7.76
N GLU A 115 -16.83 -14.33 8.17
CA GLU A 115 -16.40 -13.23 7.29
C GLU A 115 -14.95 -12.85 7.60
N ALA A 116 -14.13 -12.66 6.57
CA ALA A 116 -12.76 -12.18 6.74
C ALA A 116 -12.80 -10.68 7.02
N ASP A 117 -12.11 -10.26 8.09
CA ASP A 117 -11.93 -8.86 8.43
C ASP A 117 -10.58 -8.71 9.14
N VAL A 118 -9.59 -8.16 8.47
CA VAL A 118 -8.22 -8.08 8.97
C VAL A 118 -7.88 -6.62 9.29
N PHE A 119 -7.08 -6.41 10.32
CA PHE A 119 -6.76 -5.07 10.79
C PHE A 119 -5.26 -4.85 10.67
N MET A 120 -4.84 -3.73 10.10
CA MET A 120 -3.51 -3.22 10.37
C MET A 120 -3.41 -2.96 11.88
N GLN A 121 -2.40 -3.51 12.53
CA GLN A 121 -2.17 -3.27 13.95
C GLN A 121 -1.14 -2.16 14.16
N THR A 122 -0.07 -2.16 13.35
CA THR A 122 0.95 -1.11 13.36
C THR A 122 1.87 -1.25 12.15
N PHE A 123 2.56 -0.19 11.76
CA PHE A 123 3.70 -0.28 10.87
C PHE A 123 4.75 0.80 11.15
N THR A 124 5.98 0.55 10.71
CA THR A 124 7.08 1.53 10.67
C THR A 124 7.71 1.53 9.28
N ALA A 125 8.02 2.69 8.71
CA ALA A 125 8.80 2.81 7.48
C ALA A 125 10.30 3.02 7.78
N GLN A 126 11.16 2.59 6.86
CA GLN A 126 12.61 2.77 6.93
C GLN A 126 13.16 3.03 5.53
N TRP A 127 14.24 3.82 5.43
CA TRP A 127 15.11 3.86 4.26
C TRP A 127 15.77 2.49 4.05
N MET A 128 15.88 2.03 2.80
CA MET A 128 16.46 0.72 2.47
C MET A 128 17.68 0.81 1.56
N LEU A 129 17.51 1.46 0.42
CA LEU A 129 18.55 1.59 -0.59
C LEU A 129 18.25 2.80 -1.45
N ALA A 130 19.23 3.18 -2.26
CA ALA A 130 19.09 4.28 -3.18
C ALA A 130 19.93 4.06 -4.46
N SER A 131 19.65 4.84 -5.48
CA SER A 131 20.39 4.86 -6.74
C SER A 131 20.67 6.30 -7.13
N GLY A 132 21.95 6.68 -7.17
CA GLY A 132 22.35 8.05 -7.48
C GLY A 132 22.06 9.07 -6.38
N GLU A 133 21.83 8.62 -5.14
CA GLU A 133 21.52 9.49 -3.99
C GLU A 133 22.70 10.41 -3.65
N ASP A 134 22.49 11.71 -3.81
CA ASP A 134 23.50 12.75 -3.58
C ASP A 134 23.02 13.98 -2.79
N GLY A 135 21.74 14.00 -2.40
CA GLY A 135 21.16 14.93 -1.46
C GLY A 135 20.55 16.19 -2.08
N PRO A 136 20.20 17.18 -1.24
CA PRO A 136 19.54 18.41 -1.68
C PRO A 136 20.32 19.14 -2.79
N GLY A 137 19.61 19.53 -3.86
CA GLY A 137 20.18 20.20 -5.03
C GLY A 137 21.14 19.36 -5.89
N GLY A 138 21.19 18.04 -5.70
CA GLY A 138 22.01 17.11 -6.47
C GLY A 138 21.39 16.69 -7.82
N ALA A 139 21.75 15.49 -8.29
CA ALA A 139 21.38 14.93 -9.59
C ALA A 139 20.00 14.26 -9.63
N ASP A 140 19.21 14.41 -8.56
CA ASP A 140 17.86 13.89 -8.41
C ASP A 140 17.79 12.36 -8.50
N GLY A 141 18.51 11.70 -7.59
CA GLY A 141 18.53 10.25 -7.46
C GLY A 141 17.20 9.66 -6.99
N ILE A 142 17.23 8.34 -6.79
CA ILE A 142 16.08 7.56 -6.32
C ILE A 142 16.36 7.01 -4.93
N VAL A 143 15.43 7.24 -4.02
CA VAL A 143 15.41 6.68 -2.66
C VAL A 143 14.31 5.61 -2.57
N VAL A 144 14.59 4.52 -1.85
CA VAL A 144 13.59 3.48 -1.54
C VAL A 144 13.29 3.45 -0.06
N TYR A 145 11.99 3.51 0.25
CA TYR A 145 11.45 3.24 1.58
C TYR A 145 10.60 1.97 1.60
N THR A 146 10.63 1.26 2.72
CA THR A 146 9.87 0.02 2.91
C THR A 146 9.31 -0.05 4.32
N PRO A 147 8.07 -0.53 4.51
CA PRO A 147 7.50 -0.71 5.83
C PRO A 147 7.85 -2.07 6.44
N SER A 148 7.88 -2.13 7.78
CA SER A 148 7.55 -3.32 8.55
C SER A 148 6.11 -3.19 9.00
N SER A 149 5.23 -4.09 8.59
CA SER A 149 3.78 -3.99 8.82
C SER A 149 3.25 -5.20 9.56
N THR A 150 2.56 -4.95 10.68
CA THR A 150 1.93 -5.94 11.53
C THR A 150 0.43 -5.85 11.40
N LEU A 151 -0.23 -6.97 11.16
CA LEU A 151 -1.68 -7.08 11.12
C LEU A 151 -2.22 -7.98 12.24
N ARG A 152 -3.54 -7.98 12.39
CA ARG A 152 -4.28 -8.83 13.30
C ARG A 152 -5.61 -9.23 12.66
N ASN A 153 -5.93 -10.52 12.64
CA ASN A 153 -7.25 -10.99 12.22
C ASN A 153 -8.32 -10.57 13.24
N ASN A 154 -9.56 -10.42 12.79
CA ASN A 154 -10.74 -10.20 13.60
C ASN A 154 -10.80 -11.18 14.79
N ARG A 155 -11.26 -10.66 15.93
CA ARG A 155 -11.39 -11.39 17.20
C ARG A 155 -12.79 -11.94 17.44
N ALA A 156 -13.78 -11.46 16.68
CA ALA A 156 -15.20 -11.74 16.91
C ALA A 156 -15.56 -13.23 16.88
N ASN A 157 -16.43 -13.64 17.81
CA ASN A 157 -16.91 -15.02 17.97
C ASN A 157 -18.35 -15.03 18.48
N GLY A 158 -19.29 -14.73 17.59
CA GLY A 158 -20.73 -14.57 17.87
C GLY A 158 -21.17 -13.14 18.13
N THR A 159 -20.24 -12.26 18.47
CA THR A 159 -20.48 -10.84 18.71
C THR A 159 -19.30 -10.02 18.19
N SER A 160 -19.61 -8.89 17.55
CA SER A 160 -18.60 -7.88 17.17
C SER A 160 -17.71 -7.54 18.38
N THR A 161 -16.40 -7.54 18.15
CA THR A 161 -15.39 -7.34 19.18
C THR A 161 -14.33 -6.36 18.67
N VAL A 162 -13.87 -5.48 19.55
CA VAL A 162 -12.80 -4.53 19.26
C VAL A 162 -11.49 -5.29 19.01
N THR A 163 -10.90 -5.11 17.83
CA THR A 163 -9.60 -5.68 17.43
C THR A 163 -8.48 -4.67 17.68
N ILE A 164 -8.66 -3.42 17.26
CA ILE A 164 -7.72 -2.30 17.47
C ILE A 164 -8.37 -1.25 18.38
N PRO A 165 -8.11 -1.26 19.71
CA PRO A 165 -8.85 -0.45 20.66
C PRO A 165 -8.59 1.06 20.58
N THR A 166 -7.54 1.47 19.88
CA THR A 166 -7.12 2.87 19.78
C THR A 166 -7.65 3.58 18.54
N ASP A 167 -8.44 2.90 17.70
CA ASP A 167 -8.86 3.43 16.41
C ASP A 167 -10.38 3.25 16.16
N PRO A 168 -11.09 4.26 15.64
CA PRO A 168 -12.51 4.16 15.30
C PRO A 168 -12.85 3.05 14.29
N LEU A 169 -11.94 2.71 13.38
CA LEU A 169 -12.10 1.60 12.43
C LEU A 169 -11.64 0.27 13.01
N GLY A 170 -11.28 0.22 14.29
CA GLY A 170 -10.71 -0.94 14.95
C GLY A 170 -11.70 -2.01 15.41
N THR A 171 -12.99 -1.88 15.08
CA THR A 171 -14.04 -2.82 15.46
C THR A 171 -14.69 -3.40 14.22
N SER A 172 -14.66 -4.74 14.11
CA SER A 172 -15.25 -5.47 12.99
C SER A 172 -16.78 -5.40 12.99
N ALA A 173 -17.38 -5.23 11.81
CA ALA A 173 -18.82 -5.41 11.64
C ALA A 173 -19.24 -6.89 11.65
N ALA A 174 -18.33 -7.80 11.26
CA ALA A 174 -18.57 -9.24 11.28
C ALA A 174 -18.64 -9.78 12.72
N PRO A 175 -19.73 -10.48 13.10
CA PRO A 175 -19.84 -11.14 14.39
C PRO A 175 -19.03 -12.45 14.47
N TRP A 176 -18.67 -13.03 13.33
CA TRP A 176 -17.93 -14.29 13.24
C TRP A 176 -16.70 -14.13 12.34
N ALA A 177 -15.52 -14.15 12.95
CA ALA A 177 -14.26 -14.02 12.22
C ALA A 177 -13.93 -15.29 11.42
N ALA A 178 -13.65 -15.12 10.13
CA ALA A 178 -13.10 -16.18 9.29
C ALA A 178 -11.57 -16.30 9.45
N ASP A 179 -11.06 -17.49 9.15
CA ASP A 179 -9.65 -17.73 8.90
C ASP A 179 -9.25 -17.18 7.53
N VAL A 180 -8.01 -16.70 7.40
CA VAL A 180 -7.48 -16.12 6.16
C VAL A 180 -6.39 -17.00 5.57
N VAL A 181 -6.46 -17.26 4.27
CA VAL A 181 -5.53 -18.12 3.53
C VAL A 181 -4.18 -17.44 3.30
N TRP A 182 -3.08 -18.16 3.47
CA TRP A 182 -1.71 -17.63 3.46
C TRP A 182 -0.70 -18.55 2.76
N ASN A 183 -1.09 -19.15 1.65
CA ASN A 183 -0.23 -20.08 0.93
C ASN A 183 0.87 -19.37 0.17
N THR A 184 2.08 -19.91 0.19
CA THR A 184 3.15 -19.37 -0.67
C THR A 184 2.79 -19.55 -2.15
N LYS A 185 3.21 -18.60 -3.01
CA LYS A 185 3.19 -18.78 -4.48
C LYS A 185 3.70 -20.17 -4.86
N PHE A 186 3.09 -20.80 -5.87
CA PHE A 186 3.45 -22.13 -6.37
C PHE A 186 3.27 -23.27 -5.34
N THR A 187 2.51 -23.06 -4.27
CA THR A 187 2.01 -24.16 -3.44
C THR A 187 0.97 -24.95 -4.22
N SER A 188 0.86 -26.26 -3.97
CA SER A 188 -0.22 -27.04 -4.56
C SER A 188 -1.59 -26.44 -4.22
N PRO A 189 -2.59 -26.56 -5.10
CA PRO A 189 -3.94 -26.06 -4.85
C PRO A 189 -4.49 -26.47 -3.48
N THR A 190 -4.98 -25.50 -2.71
CA THR A 190 -5.54 -25.75 -1.36
C THR A 190 -6.89 -25.09 -1.19
N ALA A 191 -7.72 -25.65 -0.31
CA ALA A 191 -8.97 -25.04 0.11
C ALA A 191 -8.74 -23.66 0.75
N PRO A 192 -9.71 -22.74 0.67
CA PRO A 192 -11.03 -22.88 0.05
C PRO A 192 -11.05 -22.56 -1.45
N TYR A 193 -10.04 -21.87 -1.99
CA TYR A 193 -10.08 -21.35 -3.37
C TYR A 193 -9.49 -22.31 -4.42
N ASN A 194 -8.87 -23.41 -3.99
CA ASN A 194 -8.21 -24.39 -4.85
C ASN A 194 -7.09 -23.76 -5.72
N ASN A 195 -6.29 -22.89 -5.12
CA ASN A 195 -5.16 -22.20 -5.72
C ASN A 195 -4.06 -21.97 -4.65
N ASP A 196 -3.08 -21.10 -4.96
CA ASP A 196 -2.00 -20.66 -4.09
C ASP A 196 -2.25 -19.27 -3.46
N GLN A 197 -3.51 -18.97 -3.12
CA GLN A 197 -3.91 -17.67 -2.54
C GLN A 197 -3.07 -17.25 -1.34
N HIS A 198 -2.73 -15.96 -1.33
CA HIS A 198 -2.14 -15.23 -0.21
C HIS A 198 -2.52 -13.75 -0.27
N PRO A 199 -2.37 -13.00 0.84
CA PRO A 199 -2.48 -11.54 0.81
C PRO A 199 -1.34 -10.87 0.03
N TYR A 200 -1.61 -9.66 -0.45
CA TYR A 200 -0.60 -8.77 -1.02
C TYR A 200 -0.39 -7.58 -0.11
N LEU A 201 0.83 -7.02 -0.09
CA LEU A 201 1.12 -5.77 0.59
C LEU A 201 1.51 -4.72 -0.43
N VAL A 202 1.00 -3.51 -0.24
CA VAL A 202 1.41 -2.31 -0.97
C VAL A 202 1.65 -1.17 0.00
N TRP A 203 2.42 -0.18 -0.43
CA TRP A 203 2.67 1.03 0.32
C TRP A 203 2.92 2.23 -0.60
N ASN A 204 2.61 3.41 -0.08
CA ASN A 204 2.64 4.67 -0.81
C ASN A 204 3.19 5.78 0.09
N LEU A 205 3.80 6.80 -0.53
CA LEU A 205 4.25 8.03 0.11
C LEU A 205 3.55 9.22 -0.53
N TYR A 206 3.01 10.11 0.31
CA TYR A 206 2.31 11.30 -0.12
C TYR A 206 2.98 12.55 0.45
N ARG A 207 3.05 13.60 -0.38
CA ARG A 207 3.45 14.95 0.00
C ARG A 207 2.22 15.84 0.07
N THR A 208 2.03 16.55 1.17
CA THR A 208 1.14 17.73 1.22
C THR A 208 2.02 18.96 1.07
N ASN A 209 1.77 19.74 0.02
CA ASN A 209 2.51 20.95 -0.34
C ASN A 209 2.11 22.13 0.57
N ALA A 210 2.94 23.18 0.61
CA ALA A 210 2.67 24.38 1.41
C ALA A 210 1.37 25.09 1.04
N ASP A 211 0.91 24.91 -0.20
CA ASP A 211 -0.35 25.46 -0.66
C ASP A 211 -1.57 24.60 -0.27
N GLY A 212 -1.35 23.47 0.41
CA GLY A 212 -2.39 22.56 0.88
C GLY A 212 -2.78 21.45 -0.11
N SER A 213 -2.24 21.44 -1.32
CA SER A 213 -2.45 20.35 -2.29
C SER A 213 -1.74 19.06 -1.87
N ILE A 214 -2.26 17.91 -2.29
CA ILE A 214 -1.67 16.58 -2.04
C ILE A 214 -1.16 15.97 -3.35
N GLU A 215 -0.02 15.31 -3.30
CA GLU A 215 0.59 14.57 -4.41
C GLU A 215 1.09 13.22 -3.89
N GLN A 216 0.86 12.13 -4.65
CA GLN A 216 1.53 10.86 -4.40
C GLN A 216 2.92 10.95 -5.02
N ILE A 217 3.97 10.76 -4.23
CA ILE A 217 5.38 10.88 -4.68
C ILE A 217 6.13 9.54 -4.59
N GLY A 218 5.42 8.49 -4.19
CA GLY A 218 5.96 7.14 -4.10
C GLY A 218 4.86 6.11 -4.15
N GLN A 219 5.09 5.08 -4.97
CA GLN A 219 4.22 3.92 -5.12
C GLN A 219 5.06 2.63 -5.18
N SER A 220 4.76 1.65 -4.32
CA SER A 220 5.35 0.31 -4.44
C SER A 220 4.65 -0.53 -5.53
N GLY A 221 5.32 -1.57 -6.02
CA GLY A 221 4.64 -2.74 -6.58
C GLY A 221 3.84 -3.49 -5.52
N VAL A 222 3.59 -4.78 -5.74
CA VAL A 222 3.03 -5.68 -4.72
C VAL A 222 4.12 -6.50 -4.08
N LYS A 223 3.99 -6.75 -2.78
CA LYS A 223 4.71 -7.80 -2.10
C LYS A 223 3.77 -8.98 -1.88
N HIS A 224 4.17 -10.17 -2.32
CA HIS A 224 3.43 -11.42 -2.11
C HIS A 224 3.72 -11.99 -0.72
N ALA A 225 2.67 -12.30 0.05
CA ALA A 225 2.84 -13.03 1.30
C ALA A 225 3.11 -14.53 1.08
N PHE A 226 3.78 -15.17 2.04
CA PHE A 226 4.25 -16.55 1.87
C PHE A 226 3.97 -17.46 3.08
N LEU A 227 3.91 -16.93 4.30
CA LEU A 227 3.46 -17.65 5.51
C LEU A 227 2.99 -16.67 6.59
N THR A 228 2.31 -17.18 7.61
CA THR A 228 2.01 -16.46 8.86
C THR A 228 2.59 -17.22 10.05
N ILE A 229 3.11 -16.49 11.04
CA ILE A 229 3.63 -17.07 12.28
C ILE A 229 2.56 -17.21 13.38
N ASN A 230 1.36 -16.63 13.20
CA ASN A 230 0.23 -16.73 14.12
C ASN A 230 0.58 -16.46 15.59
N VAL A 231 0.96 -15.22 15.92
CA VAL A 231 1.25 -14.81 17.31
C VAL A 231 0.04 -14.17 17.98
N SER A 232 -0.01 -14.21 19.32
CA SER A 232 -1.04 -13.51 20.12
C SER A 232 -2.49 -13.79 19.70
N CYS A 233 -2.76 -15.04 19.31
CA CYS A 233 -4.04 -15.52 18.80
C CYS A 233 -5.11 -15.68 19.88
N ASP A 234 -6.38 -15.48 19.50
CA ASP A 234 -7.50 -16.00 20.29
C ASP A 234 -7.77 -17.47 19.94
N GLU A 235 -7.53 -17.87 18.69
CA GLU A 235 -7.60 -19.26 18.22
C GLU A 235 -6.50 -19.50 17.18
N ASN A 236 -5.46 -20.24 17.59
CA ASN A 236 -4.33 -20.53 16.70
C ASN A 236 -4.67 -21.74 15.81
N PRO A 237 -4.56 -21.63 14.48
CA PRO A 237 -4.94 -22.69 13.55
C PRO A 237 -3.91 -23.83 13.49
N GLY A 238 -2.75 -23.69 14.13
CA GLY A 238 -1.67 -24.68 14.11
C GLY A 238 -1.00 -24.84 12.74
N ASN A 239 -1.25 -23.91 11.81
CA ASN A 239 -0.78 -23.96 10.44
C ASN A 239 -0.26 -22.57 10.01
N GLY A 240 0.96 -22.51 9.46
CA GLY A 240 1.57 -21.27 8.97
C GLY A 240 1.02 -20.77 7.62
N HIS A 241 0.04 -21.48 7.05
CA HIS A 241 -0.65 -21.09 5.81
C HIS A 241 -2.08 -20.60 6.04
N ILE A 242 -2.44 -20.36 7.30
CA ILE A 242 -3.75 -19.90 7.72
C ILE A 242 -3.54 -18.87 8.83
N LEU A 243 -4.05 -17.65 8.67
CA LEU A 243 -4.09 -16.69 9.77
C LEU A 243 -5.40 -16.88 10.53
N GLY A 244 -5.30 -17.40 11.75
CA GLY A 244 -6.47 -17.73 12.56
C GLY A 244 -7.08 -16.53 13.27
N ARG A 245 -8.25 -16.75 13.87
CA ARG A 245 -9.00 -15.72 14.62
C ARG A 245 -8.14 -15.05 15.70
N GLY A 246 -8.11 -13.71 15.66
CA GLY A 246 -7.34 -12.88 16.58
C GLY A 246 -5.82 -13.02 16.47
N CYS A 247 -5.29 -13.84 15.57
CA CYS A 247 -3.85 -13.97 15.37
C CYS A 247 -3.27 -12.70 14.74
N SER A 248 -2.04 -12.38 15.11
CA SER A 248 -1.24 -11.32 14.50
C SER A 248 -0.08 -11.91 13.72
N ASP A 249 0.37 -11.18 12.71
CA ASP A 249 1.51 -11.52 11.86
C ASP A 249 2.25 -10.24 11.45
N THR A 250 3.57 -10.33 11.28
CA THR A 250 4.40 -9.19 10.87
C THR A 250 5.29 -9.57 9.70
N TYR A 251 5.17 -8.80 8.61
CA TYR A 251 6.19 -8.74 7.58
C TYR A 251 7.15 -7.57 7.86
N GLY A 252 8.41 -7.91 8.14
CA GLY A 252 9.47 -6.97 8.45
C GLY A 252 9.95 -6.17 7.24
N THR A 253 10.77 -5.15 7.49
CA THR A 253 11.26 -4.29 6.42
C THR A 253 12.14 -5.06 5.43
N GLY A 254 12.97 -5.98 5.90
CA GLY A 254 13.90 -6.74 5.06
C GLY A 254 13.16 -7.66 4.10
N ASN A 255 12.13 -8.36 4.59
CA ASN A 255 11.35 -9.27 3.77
C ASN A 255 10.38 -8.54 2.83
N ASN A 256 9.83 -7.38 3.24
CA ASN A 256 9.08 -6.52 2.35
C ASN A 256 9.95 -5.90 1.26
N ASN A 257 11.26 -5.75 1.50
CA ASN A 257 12.21 -5.27 0.50
C ASN A 257 12.84 -6.41 -0.32
N SER A 258 12.40 -7.67 -0.18
CA SER A 258 12.98 -8.81 -0.89
C SER A 258 12.50 -8.87 -2.34
N THR A 259 13.41 -8.74 -3.31
CA THR A 259 13.06 -8.75 -4.76
C THR A 259 12.31 -10.02 -5.16
N GLY A 260 12.65 -11.18 -4.59
CA GLY A 260 11.99 -12.46 -4.92
C GLY A 260 10.51 -12.55 -4.53
N ASP A 261 10.03 -11.62 -3.72
CA ASP A 261 8.63 -11.55 -3.29
C ASP A 261 7.90 -10.32 -3.81
N LEU A 262 8.57 -9.46 -4.56
CA LEU A 262 7.96 -8.28 -5.17
C LEU A 262 7.48 -8.56 -6.59
N GLY A 263 6.42 -7.91 -7.01
CA GLY A 263 5.86 -8.04 -8.35
C GLY A 263 5.10 -6.77 -8.75
N PRO A 264 4.64 -6.68 -10.00
CA PRO A 264 3.88 -5.52 -10.45
C PRO A 264 2.42 -5.61 -9.99
N ARG A 265 1.80 -4.45 -9.78
CA ARG A 265 0.36 -4.37 -9.42
C ARG A 265 -0.57 -4.81 -10.55
N ASN A 266 -0.11 -4.81 -11.80
CA ASN A 266 -0.93 -5.12 -12.97
C ASN A 266 -1.31 -6.61 -13.10
N GLU A 267 -0.75 -7.48 -12.25
CA GLU A 267 -1.07 -8.92 -12.23
C GLU A 267 -2.19 -9.27 -11.25
N ILE A 268 -2.73 -8.30 -10.52
CA ILE A 268 -3.74 -8.51 -9.47
C ILE A 268 -5.09 -7.98 -9.95
N ILE A 269 -6.17 -8.72 -9.66
CA ILE A 269 -7.54 -8.20 -9.67
C ILE A 269 -7.82 -7.72 -8.24
N PRO A 270 -7.63 -6.43 -7.94
CA PRO A 270 -7.54 -5.94 -6.56
C PRO A 270 -8.84 -6.10 -5.76
N ALA A 271 -10.01 -5.78 -6.33
CA ALA A 271 -11.31 -5.89 -5.65
C ALA A 271 -11.64 -7.31 -5.16
N THR A 272 -11.11 -8.34 -5.83
CA THR A 272 -11.35 -9.75 -5.48
C THR A 272 -10.12 -10.44 -4.89
N GLY A 273 -8.98 -9.76 -4.82
CA GLY A 273 -7.72 -10.32 -4.31
C GLY A 273 -7.15 -11.49 -5.12
N GLN A 274 -7.49 -11.60 -6.42
CA GLN A 274 -7.03 -12.68 -7.29
C GLN A 274 -5.71 -12.31 -7.99
N TRP A 275 -4.76 -13.25 -8.09
CA TRP A 275 -3.51 -13.06 -8.85
C TRP A 275 -3.52 -13.87 -10.14
N GLY A 276 -3.21 -13.19 -11.24
CA GLY A 276 -3.00 -13.80 -12.55
C GLY A 276 -1.62 -14.46 -12.63
N ARG A 277 -1.47 -15.64 -12.04
CA ARG A 277 -0.22 -16.41 -12.06
C ARG A 277 0.31 -16.67 -13.47
N CYS A 278 -0.57 -17.04 -14.41
CA CYS A 278 -0.16 -17.32 -15.79
C CYS A 278 0.22 -16.04 -16.53
N GLY A 279 1.44 -15.99 -17.06
CA GLY A 279 1.99 -14.87 -17.80
C GLY A 279 2.59 -13.78 -16.90
N SER A 280 2.58 -14.01 -15.59
CA SER A 280 3.19 -13.15 -14.58
C SER A 280 4.71 -13.09 -14.71
N VAL A 281 5.34 -12.18 -13.97
CA VAL A 281 6.78 -12.13 -13.78
C VAL A 281 7.34 -13.40 -13.10
N TYR A 282 6.47 -14.23 -12.51
CA TYR A 282 6.87 -15.48 -11.83
C TYR A 282 6.67 -16.76 -12.65
N ASP A 283 5.77 -16.74 -13.65
CA ASP A 283 5.46 -17.88 -14.52
C ASP A 283 5.07 -17.35 -15.90
N LYS A 284 6.08 -16.97 -16.69
CA LYS A 284 5.87 -16.24 -17.94
C LYS A 284 5.23 -17.10 -19.03
N ASN A 285 5.53 -18.40 -19.03
CA ASN A 285 5.09 -19.35 -20.04
C ASN A 285 3.86 -20.17 -19.60
N CYS A 286 3.28 -19.88 -18.43
CA CYS A 286 2.10 -20.53 -17.88
C CYS A 286 2.25 -22.04 -17.70
N ASN A 287 3.45 -22.50 -17.30
CA ASN A 287 3.73 -23.92 -17.11
C ASN A 287 3.43 -24.39 -15.68
N ASN A 288 2.86 -23.53 -14.84
CA ASN A 288 2.57 -23.79 -13.43
C ASN A 288 3.83 -24.02 -12.58
N ALA A 289 4.98 -23.51 -12.98
CA ALA A 289 6.23 -23.58 -12.25
C ALA A 289 6.88 -22.20 -12.11
N LEU A 290 7.59 -22.00 -11.01
CA LEU A 290 8.30 -20.75 -10.75
C LEU A 290 9.50 -20.67 -11.69
N ASP A 291 9.58 -19.60 -12.47
CA ASP A 291 10.72 -19.36 -13.35
C ASP A 291 11.99 -19.09 -12.53
N SER A 292 13.10 -19.72 -12.92
CA SER A 292 14.39 -19.52 -12.25
C SER A 292 14.90 -18.10 -12.48
N GLY A 293 15.13 -17.34 -11.41
CA GLY A 293 15.50 -15.93 -11.48
C GLY A 293 14.32 -14.96 -11.52
N ALA A 294 13.09 -15.46 -11.36
CA ALA A 294 11.92 -14.62 -11.14
C ALA A 294 12.06 -13.76 -9.86
N PRO A 295 11.42 -12.57 -9.83
CA PRO A 295 10.60 -11.98 -10.90
C PRO A 295 11.43 -11.36 -12.03
N CYS A 296 12.71 -11.08 -11.83
CA CYS A 296 13.47 -10.19 -12.71
C CYS A 296 13.88 -10.80 -14.05
N VAL A 297 13.96 -12.12 -14.17
CA VAL A 297 14.17 -12.80 -15.46
C VAL A 297 13.06 -12.47 -16.48
N ASN A 298 11.88 -12.10 -15.99
CA ASN A 298 10.68 -11.81 -16.79
C ASN A 298 10.33 -10.32 -16.80
N SER A 299 11.19 -9.45 -16.26
CA SER A 299 10.99 -8.00 -16.26
C SER A 299 11.79 -7.34 -17.39
N SER A 300 11.19 -6.34 -18.04
CA SER A 300 11.89 -5.48 -19.00
C SER A 300 12.68 -4.35 -18.33
N ASP A 301 12.51 -4.13 -17.03
CA ASP A 301 13.22 -3.11 -16.28
C ASP A 301 14.67 -3.58 -16.00
N PRO A 302 15.70 -2.93 -16.59
CA PRO A 302 17.10 -3.30 -16.36
C PRO A 302 17.54 -3.10 -14.91
N SER A 303 16.82 -2.28 -14.14
CA SER A 303 17.06 -2.07 -12.72
C SER A 303 16.32 -3.06 -11.82
N CYS A 304 15.63 -4.07 -12.37
CA CYS A 304 14.77 -4.95 -11.58
C CYS A 304 15.48 -5.58 -10.36
N SER A 305 16.73 -6.04 -10.54
CA SER A 305 17.49 -6.67 -9.46
C SER A 305 17.79 -5.74 -8.27
N THR A 306 17.76 -4.42 -8.48
CA THR A 306 18.09 -3.42 -7.45
C THR A 306 16.89 -2.57 -7.04
N LEU A 307 16.09 -2.09 -7.99
CA LEU A 307 14.98 -1.16 -7.78
C LEU A 307 13.62 -1.74 -8.18
N GLY A 308 13.58 -2.95 -8.77
CA GLY A 308 12.36 -3.56 -9.29
C GLY A 308 11.23 -3.60 -8.27
N PHE A 309 10.07 -3.08 -8.66
CA PHE A 309 8.81 -3.12 -7.89
C PHE A 309 8.86 -2.49 -6.48
N ARG A 310 9.95 -1.82 -6.10
CA ARG A 310 10.08 -1.08 -4.84
C ARG A 310 9.42 0.29 -4.95
N MET A 311 9.06 0.88 -3.81
CA MET A 311 8.60 2.27 -3.78
C MET A 311 9.77 3.21 -4.01
N ARG A 312 9.89 3.70 -5.24
CA ARG A 312 10.87 4.71 -5.67
C ARG A 312 10.33 6.09 -5.34
N VAL A 313 11.19 6.95 -4.82
CA VAL A 313 10.90 8.36 -4.52
C VAL A 313 12.07 9.18 -5.01
N ARG A 314 11.83 10.28 -5.72
CA ARG A 314 12.90 11.18 -6.15
C ARG A 314 13.41 12.05 -5.03
N GLU A 315 14.68 12.40 -5.06
CA GLU A 315 15.27 13.31 -4.08
C GLU A 315 14.65 14.71 -4.19
N SER A 316 14.34 15.15 -5.42
CA SER A 316 13.67 16.43 -5.66
C SER A 316 12.32 16.53 -4.98
N ASP A 317 11.64 15.40 -4.76
CA ASP A 317 10.35 15.39 -4.06
C ASP A 317 10.47 15.56 -2.55
N LEU A 318 11.64 15.21 -2.01
CA LEU A 318 11.97 15.26 -0.60
C LEU A 318 12.71 16.55 -0.23
N ASP A 319 13.31 17.23 -1.22
CA ASP A 319 14.14 18.41 -1.01
C ASP A 319 13.32 19.58 -0.43
N PRO A 320 13.60 20.02 0.81
CA PRO A 320 12.89 21.13 1.43
C PRO A 320 13.19 22.49 0.78
N ALA A 321 14.26 22.62 -0.01
CA ALA A 321 14.53 23.82 -0.79
C ALA A 321 13.63 23.90 -2.03
N ILE A 322 13.26 22.76 -2.61
CA ILE A 322 12.33 22.66 -3.75
C ILE A 322 10.88 22.70 -3.26
N ASN A 323 10.59 22.02 -2.14
CA ASN A 323 9.26 21.88 -1.56
C ASN A 323 9.19 22.51 -0.16
N PRO A 324 9.38 23.83 -0.02
CA PRO A 324 9.38 24.49 1.28
C PRO A 324 8.00 24.34 1.93
N GLY A 325 7.98 23.97 3.22
CA GLY A 325 6.75 23.80 4.00
C GLY A 325 5.96 22.52 3.69
N ALA A 326 6.51 21.61 2.88
CA ALA A 326 5.90 20.31 2.63
C ALA A 326 5.88 19.41 3.87
N SER A 327 4.89 18.53 3.94
CA SER A 327 4.79 17.47 4.95
C SER A 327 4.49 16.13 4.30
N PHE A 328 4.87 15.03 4.96
CA PHE A 328 4.81 13.69 4.37
C PHE A 328 3.97 12.73 5.19
N ARG A 329 3.26 11.84 4.51
CA ARG A 329 2.50 10.75 5.13
C ARG A 329 2.78 9.45 4.39
N PHE A 330 3.08 8.41 5.17
CA PHE A 330 3.31 7.06 4.66
C PHE A 330 2.05 6.23 4.87
N GLU A 331 1.73 5.37 3.91
CA GLU A 331 0.60 4.45 3.94
C GLU A 331 1.08 3.02 3.70
N SER A 332 0.51 2.06 4.43
CA SER A 332 0.70 0.64 4.19
C SER A 332 -0.66 -0.06 4.17
N TRP A 333 -0.80 -1.01 3.25
CA TRP A 333 -2.06 -1.69 3.01
C TRP A 333 -1.84 -3.18 2.72
N TYR A 334 -2.62 -4.03 3.39
CA TYR A 334 -2.80 -5.42 3.01
C TYR A 334 -4.05 -5.60 2.16
N VAL A 335 -3.87 -6.12 0.94
CA VAL A 335 -4.98 -6.59 0.10
C VAL A 335 -5.25 -8.05 0.49
N VAL A 336 -6.36 -8.27 1.18
CA VAL A 336 -6.81 -9.59 1.64
C VAL A 336 -8.08 -9.97 0.87
N ARG A 337 -8.10 -11.18 0.31
CA ARG A 337 -9.26 -11.69 -0.44
C ARG A 337 -10.47 -11.85 0.48
N GLU A 338 -11.64 -11.40 0.03
CA GLU A 338 -12.92 -11.43 0.75
C GLU A 338 -12.93 -10.65 2.08
N ASP A 339 -11.95 -9.77 2.28
CA ASP A 339 -11.94 -8.86 3.41
C ASP A 339 -13.12 -7.89 3.30
N ILE A 340 -13.98 -7.85 4.32
CA ILE A 340 -15.22 -7.06 4.25
C ILE A 340 -14.98 -5.55 4.38
N SER A 341 -13.77 -5.13 4.74
CA SER A 341 -13.42 -3.72 4.91
C SER A 341 -11.95 -3.46 4.56
N ILE A 342 -11.70 -3.02 3.33
CA ILE A 342 -10.34 -2.63 2.90
C ILE A 342 -9.72 -1.50 3.76
N TYR A 343 -10.53 -0.76 4.52
CA TYR A 343 -10.09 0.44 5.24
C TYR A 343 -9.39 0.16 6.57
N ASN A 344 -9.67 -0.98 7.22
CA ASN A 344 -9.02 -1.33 8.47
C ASN A 344 -7.75 -2.17 8.24
N THR A 345 -7.58 -2.77 7.05
CA THR A 345 -6.31 -3.32 6.55
C THR A 345 -5.34 -2.27 6.02
N MET A 346 -5.79 -1.03 5.82
CA MET A 346 -4.98 0.15 5.56
C MET A 346 -4.62 0.87 6.85
N ALA A 347 -3.42 1.43 6.91
CA ALA A 347 -3.11 2.48 7.88
C ALA A 347 -2.18 3.52 7.28
N SER A 348 -2.24 4.73 7.84
CA SER A 348 -1.35 5.83 7.50
C SER A 348 -0.79 6.54 8.73
N ARG A 349 0.40 7.14 8.60
CA ARG A 349 1.03 7.92 9.66
C ARG A 349 1.90 9.05 9.10
N PRO A 350 2.02 10.20 9.80
CA PRO A 350 2.97 11.23 9.40
C PRO A 350 4.40 10.71 9.49
N VAL A 351 5.26 11.15 8.58
CA VAL A 351 6.70 10.86 8.60
C VAL A 351 7.49 12.14 8.40
N SER A 352 8.68 12.21 8.99
CA SER A 352 9.64 13.28 8.75
C SER A 352 10.78 12.71 7.95
N ILE A 353 11.14 13.40 6.86
CA ILE A 353 12.21 12.99 5.96
C ILE A 353 13.23 14.12 5.89
N ASN A 354 14.50 13.80 6.13
CA ASN A 354 15.57 14.79 6.09
C ASN A 354 16.87 14.18 5.59
N TRP A 355 17.65 14.98 4.86
CA TRP A 355 19.02 14.62 4.50
C TRP A 355 19.92 14.68 5.74
N ALA A 356 20.50 13.56 6.14
CA ALA A 356 21.45 13.49 7.24
C ALA A 356 22.37 12.29 7.09
N ALA A 357 23.63 12.44 7.54
CA ALA A 357 24.63 11.37 7.46
C ALA A 357 24.78 10.74 6.06
N GLY A 358 24.57 11.55 5.00
CA GLY A 358 24.77 11.17 3.60
C GLY A 358 23.68 10.26 3.01
N HIS A 359 22.45 10.33 3.52
CA HIS A 359 21.26 9.67 2.96
C HIS A 359 19.98 10.36 3.45
N TRP A 360 18.84 10.10 2.81
CA TRP A 360 17.51 10.56 3.23
C TRP A 360 16.95 9.70 4.36
N GLN A 361 17.02 10.22 5.58
CA GLN A 361 16.52 9.53 6.77
C GLN A 361 15.02 9.75 6.93
N LEU A 362 14.30 8.67 7.27
CA LEU A 362 12.88 8.71 7.58
C LEU A 362 12.66 8.42 9.07
N THR A 363 11.91 9.31 9.73
CA THR A 363 11.44 9.14 11.10
C THR A 363 9.92 8.94 11.12
N ASN A 364 9.47 7.96 11.88
CA ASN A 364 8.06 7.60 12.01
C ASN A 364 7.34 8.50 13.02
N GLY A 365 6.42 9.36 12.57
CA GLY A 365 5.60 10.23 13.42
C GLY A 365 4.31 9.57 13.93
N SER A 366 3.60 10.21 14.84
CA SER A 366 2.34 9.72 15.43
C SER A 366 1.21 10.75 15.27
N PRO A 367 -0.07 10.33 15.32
CA PRO A 367 -0.55 8.96 15.48
C PRO A 367 -0.44 8.13 14.18
N LEU A 368 -0.38 6.81 14.34
CA LEU A 368 -0.76 5.89 13.28
C LEU A 368 -2.29 5.73 13.36
N LEU A 369 -2.96 5.81 12.23
CA LEU A 369 -4.41 5.72 12.11
C LEU A 369 -4.76 4.68 11.06
N LEU A 370 -5.79 3.88 11.32
CA LEU A 370 -6.38 3.03 10.29
C LEU A 370 -7.04 3.89 9.21
N GLY A 371 -7.09 3.33 8.01
CA GLY A 371 -7.61 4.01 6.82
C GLY A 371 -6.52 4.66 5.95
N PRO A 372 -6.91 5.03 4.73
CA PRO A 372 -6.01 5.58 3.72
C PRO A 372 -5.55 7.00 4.05
N ALA A 373 -4.43 7.40 3.47
CA ALA A 373 -3.83 8.72 3.67
C ALA A 373 -4.72 9.87 3.19
N ILE A 374 -5.55 9.66 2.16
CA ILE A 374 -6.47 10.68 1.63
C ILE A 374 -7.48 11.17 2.68
N ASP A 375 -7.88 10.30 3.63
CA ASP A 375 -8.82 10.67 4.70
C ASP A 375 -8.23 11.64 5.71
N GLN A 376 -6.91 11.74 5.72
CA GLN A 376 -6.17 12.64 6.56
C GLN A 376 -5.84 13.96 5.84
N TRP A 377 -6.09 14.02 4.53
CA TRP A 377 -6.03 15.24 3.75
C TRP A 377 -7.40 15.94 3.74
N VAL A 378 -8.48 15.19 3.45
CA VAL A 378 -9.87 15.61 3.64
C VAL A 378 -10.63 14.49 4.34
N SER A 379 -11.20 14.78 5.52
CA SER A 379 -11.98 13.82 6.29
C SER A 379 -13.22 13.35 5.51
N ARG A 380 -13.55 12.07 5.60
CA ARG A 380 -14.79 11.48 5.03
C ARG A 380 -16.06 12.18 5.53
N THR A 381 -16.00 12.76 6.73
CA THR A 381 -17.12 13.47 7.37
C THR A 381 -16.78 14.94 7.56
N THR A 382 -16.00 15.54 6.64
CA THR A 382 -15.68 16.97 6.71
C THR A 382 -16.96 17.80 6.76
N SER A 383 -16.97 18.80 7.63
CA SER A 383 -18.02 19.82 7.70
C SER A 383 -17.55 21.17 7.16
N ASN A 384 -16.33 21.21 6.61
CA ASN A 384 -15.79 22.41 5.97
C ASN A 384 -16.54 22.64 4.64
N PRO A 385 -17.20 23.79 4.44
CA PRO A 385 -17.96 24.05 3.21
C PRO A 385 -17.09 24.14 1.95
N ASN A 386 -15.77 24.25 2.10
CA ASN A 386 -14.80 24.26 0.99
C ASN A 386 -14.11 22.91 0.79
N GLU A 387 -14.61 21.84 1.39
CA GLU A 387 -14.10 20.49 1.22
C GLU A 387 -15.23 19.51 0.99
N SER A 388 -14.99 18.48 0.17
CA SER A 388 -15.86 17.30 0.11
C SER A 388 -15.04 16.04 -0.09
N SER A 389 -15.57 14.91 0.35
CA SER A 389 -14.94 13.59 0.21
C SER A 389 -16.02 12.54 0.00
N SER A 390 -16.06 11.96 -1.20
CA SER A 390 -17.11 11.05 -1.63
C SER A 390 -16.52 9.79 -2.22
N GLU A 391 -17.17 8.66 -1.96
CA GLU A 391 -16.72 7.34 -2.35
C GLU A 391 -17.54 6.79 -3.50
N LEU A 392 -16.86 6.21 -4.48
CA LEU A 392 -17.40 5.26 -5.43
C LEU A 392 -17.13 3.86 -4.87
N ALA A 393 -18.19 3.11 -4.57
CA ALA A 393 -18.10 1.71 -4.14
C ALA A 393 -19.01 0.86 -5.04
N VAL A 394 -18.41 0.05 -5.91
CA VAL A 394 -19.13 -0.77 -6.90
C VAL A 394 -18.51 -2.16 -6.98
N GLY A 395 -19.12 -3.09 -7.72
CA GLY A 395 -18.60 -4.46 -7.84
C GLY A 395 -17.18 -4.55 -8.42
N ASP A 396 -16.78 -3.56 -9.23
CA ASP A 396 -15.42 -3.46 -9.80
C ASP A 396 -14.39 -2.95 -8.78
N GLY A 397 -14.81 -2.48 -7.59
CA GLY A 397 -13.99 -1.97 -6.50
C GLY A 397 -14.37 -0.55 -6.04
N HIS A 398 -13.43 0.10 -5.36
CA HIS A 398 -13.58 1.35 -4.64
C HIS A 398 -12.63 2.42 -5.16
N ALA A 399 -13.14 3.65 -5.21
CA ALA A 399 -12.36 4.86 -5.42
C ALA A 399 -12.93 6.00 -4.58
N ARG A 400 -12.15 7.05 -4.35
CA ARG A 400 -12.60 8.24 -3.63
C ARG A 400 -12.18 9.50 -4.36
N VAL A 401 -13.11 10.44 -4.43
CA VAL A 401 -12.87 11.81 -4.87
C VAL A 401 -12.94 12.70 -3.65
N ALA A 402 -11.81 13.31 -3.31
CA ALA A 402 -11.73 14.37 -2.32
C ALA A 402 -11.36 15.69 -2.99
N VAL A 403 -11.88 16.81 -2.51
CA VAL A 403 -11.56 18.14 -3.04
C VAL A 403 -11.32 19.13 -1.91
N LYS A 404 -10.35 20.03 -2.12
CA LYS A 404 -10.21 21.28 -1.38
C LYS A 404 -10.41 22.46 -2.32
N VAL A 405 -11.18 23.43 -1.86
CA VAL A 405 -11.43 24.69 -2.59
C VAL A 405 -10.79 25.84 -1.82
N VAL A 406 -9.95 26.63 -2.50
CA VAL A 406 -9.26 27.79 -1.92
C VAL A 406 -9.75 29.04 -2.63
N ASP A 407 -10.38 29.95 -1.89
CA ASP A 407 -10.63 31.32 -2.35
C ASP A 407 -9.30 32.07 -2.41
N LEU A 408 -8.93 32.54 -3.61
CA LEU A 408 -7.68 33.25 -3.85
C LEU A 408 -7.77 34.76 -3.55
N GLY A 409 -8.93 35.24 -3.08
CA GLY A 409 -9.15 36.62 -2.62
C GLY A 409 -9.25 37.65 -3.75
N ASN A 410 -9.19 37.21 -5.01
CA ASN A 410 -9.25 38.03 -6.21
C ASN A 410 -10.47 37.70 -7.09
N GLY A 411 -11.49 37.05 -6.53
CA GLY A 411 -12.66 36.58 -7.27
C GLY A 411 -12.40 35.31 -8.09
N THR A 412 -11.33 34.57 -7.78
CA THR A 412 -11.08 33.24 -8.34
C THR A 412 -10.88 32.21 -7.24
N TRP A 413 -11.19 30.96 -7.58
CA TRP A 413 -11.10 29.81 -6.69
C TRP A 413 -10.19 28.77 -7.31
N ARG A 414 -9.31 28.18 -6.49
CA ARG A 414 -8.55 26.99 -6.85
C ARG A 414 -9.25 25.76 -6.31
N TYR A 415 -9.51 24.80 -7.18
CA TYR A 415 -9.98 23.47 -6.82
C TYR A 415 -8.81 22.52 -6.95
N ASP A 416 -8.54 21.74 -5.90
CA ASP A 416 -7.61 20.62 -5.94
C ASP A 416 -8.44 19.35 -5.73
N TYR A 417 -8.67 18.56 -6.77
CA TYR A 417 -9.31 17.25 -6.68
C TYR A 417 -8.24 16.18 -6.54
N ALA A 418 -8.24 15.43 -5.44
CA ALA A 418 -7.48 14.20 -5.30
C ALA A 418 -8.40 13.00 -5.54
N VAL A 419 -8.09 12.21 -6.55
CA VAL A 419 -8.83 10.99 -6.89
C VAL A 419 -7.95 9.79 -6.57
N MET A 420 -8.29 9.06 -5.51
CA MET A 420 -7.61 7.84 -5.10
C MET A 420 -8.40 6.64 -5.61
N ASN A 421 -7.81 5.85 -6.50
CA ASN A 421 -8.33 4.54 -6.83
C ASN A 421 -7.76 3.55 -5.78
N PHE A 422 -8.61 2.95 -4.96
CA PHE A 422 -8.17 1.96 -3.98
C PHE A 422 -7.97 0.61 -4.66
N ASP A 423 -9.06 -0.04 -5.05
CA ASP A 423 -9.12 -1.37 -5.64
C ASP A 423 -10.06 -1.44 -6.86
N PHE A 424 -10.48 -0.30 -7.42
CA PHE A 424 -11.25 -0.29 -8.66
C PHE A 424 -10.38 -0.75 -9.84
N ALA A 425 -10.80 -1.83 -10.49
CA ALA A 425 -10.20 -2.27 -11.74
C ALA A 425 -11.21 -3.04 -12.59
N ARG A 426 -11.38 -2.64 -13.85
CA ARG A 426 -12.09 -3.47 -14.83
C ARG A 426 -11.09 -4.42 -15.47
N ALA A 427 -10.92 -5.60 -14.87
CA ALA A 427 -9.92 -6.55 -15.31
C ALA A 427 -10.29 -7.23 -16.65
N VAL A 428 -9.31 -7.33 -17.53
CA VAL A 428 -9.36 -8.17 -18.74
C VAL A 428 -8.51 -9.40 -18.48
N THR A 429 -9.13 -10.57 -18.50
CA THR A 429 -8.50 -11.83 -18.08
C THR A 429 -8.67 -12.93 -19.12
N THR A 430 -7.82 -13.95 -19.02
CA THR A 430 -8.01 -15.24 -19.70
C THR A 430 -7.71 -16.38 -18.72
N GLY A 431 -8.10 -17.61 -19.07
CA GLY A 431 -7.95 -18.76 -18.17
C GLY A 431 -8.89 -18.71 -16.97
N SER A 432 -8.60 -19.50 -15.94
CA SER A 432 -9.35 -19.48 -14.68
C SER A 432 -8.49 -19.91 -13.49
N GLU A 433 -8.87 -19.47 -12.28
CA GLU A 433 -8.18 -19.91 -11.05
C GLU A 433 -8.32 -21.41 -10.83
N ALA A 434 -9.48 -22.00 -11.15
CA ALA A 434 -9.73 -23.43 -10.99
C ALA A 434 -8.77 -24.29 -11.82
N ALA A 435 -8.34 -23.78 -12.99
CA ALA A 435 -7.35 -24.43 -13.84
C ALA A 435 -5.90 -23.98 -13.52
N ASN A 436 -5.71 -23.16 -12.49
CA ASN A 436 -4.44 -22.52 -12.10
C ASN A 436 -3.74 -21.76 -13.25
N ASN A 437 -4.50 -21.31 -14.25
CA ASN A 437 -3.98 -20.64 -15.43
C ASN A 437 -4.63 -19.26 -15.65
N LEU A 438 -5.20 -18.66 -14.60
CA LEU A 438 -5.69 -17.28 -14.65
C LEU A 438 -4.54 -16.36 -15.07
N SER A 439 -4.78 -15.58 -16.13
CA SER A 439 -3.90 -14.52 -16.59
C SER A 439 -4.64 -13.19 -16.54
N VAL A 440 -4.03 -12.19 -15.90
CA VAL A 440 -4.52 -10.80 -15.91
C VAL A 440 -3.78 -10.09 -17.04
N LEU A 441 -4.50 -9.80 -18.12
CA LEU A 441 -3.93 -9.09 -19.26
C LEU A 441 -3.86 -7.60 -18.99
N ARG A 442 -4.90 -7.06 -18.34
CA ARG A 442 -5.03 -5.66 -17.92
C ARG A 442 -5.91 -5.58 -16.68
N ASN A 443 -5.67 -4.61 -15.81
CA ASN A 443 -6.49 -4.30 -14.64
C ASN A 443 -6.70 -2.79 -14.50
N HIS A 444 -7.00 -2.13 -15.62
CA HIS A 444 -7.05 -0.67 -15.64
C HIS A 444 -8.23 -0.11 -14.85
N GLY A 445 -7.98 1.04 -14.21
CA GLY A 445 -8.99 1.81 -13.50
C GLY A 445 -9.63 2.84 -14.42
N PHE A 446 -9.26 4.11 -14.25
CA PHE A 446 -9.87 5.24 -14.95
C PHE A 446 -8.92 5.89 -15.96
N ASN A 447 -9.46 6.43 -17.05
CA ASN A 447 -8.70 7.13 -18.11
C ASN A 447 -9.19 8.57 -18.37
N SER A 448 -10.27 9.01 -17.72
CA SER A 448 -10.69 10.41 -17.76
C SER A 448 -11.33 10.85 -16.45
N PHE A 449 -11.18 12.15 -16.15
CA PHE A 449 -11.81 12.83 -15.04
C PHE A 449 -12.46 14.09 -15.59
N SER A 450 -13.74 14.33 -15.33
CA SER A 450 -14.43 15.52 -15.84
C SER A 450 -15.36 16.13 -14.82
N LEU A 451 -15.54 17.44 -14.91
CA LEU A 451 -16.50 18.18 -14.11
C LEU A 451 -17.33 19.11 -15.00
N ASN A 452 -18.55 19.41 -14.55
CA ASN A 452 -19.34 20.45 -15.18
C ASN A 452 -18.71 21.81 -14.88
N LEU A 453 -18.48 22.60 -15.92
CA LEU A 453 -17.96 23.95 -15.83
C LEU A 453 -18.69 24.83 -16.84
N PRO A 454 -19.51 25.81 -16.41
CA PRO A 454 -20.24 26.69 -17.32
C PRO A 454 -19.35 27.24 -18.44
N ALA A 455 -19.87 27.32 -19.67
CA ALA A 455 -19.12 27.86 -20.81
C ALA A 455 -18.62 29.29 -20.59
N SER A 456 -19.28 30.06 -19.73
CA SER A 456 -18.89 31.41 -19.35
C SER A 456 -17.74 31.48 -18.34
N ALA A 457 -17.39 30.37 -17.67
CA ALA A 457 -16.37 30.36 -16.64
C ALA A 457 -14.96 30.48 -17.25
N ALA A 458 -14.15 31.37 -16.69
CA ALA A 458 -12.73 31.45 -17.02
C ALA A 458 -12.00 30.22 -16.49
N VAL A 459 -11.12 29.64 -17.30
CA VAL A 459 -10.13 28.65 -16.86
C VAL A 459 -8.78 29.34 -16.85
N ASN A 460 -8.37 29.81 -15.68
CA ASN A 460 -7.16 30.61 -15.53
C ASN A 460 -5.90 29.75 -15.55
N SER A 461 -5.96 28.55 -14.96
CA SER A 461 -4.89 27.57 -15.03
C SER A 461 -5.41 26.17 -14.68
N THR A 462 -4.67 25.16 -15.13
CA THR A 462 -4.88 23.76 -14.74
C THR A 462 -3.55 23.11 -14.37
N LYS A 463 -3.55 22.21 -13.39
CA LYS A 463 -2.37 21.40 -13.03
C LYS A 463 -2.78 19.94 -12.86
N PHE A 464 -1.94 19.02 -13.31
CA PHE A 464 -2.06 17.58 -13.06
C PHE A 464 -0.89 17.13 -12.16
N SER A 465 -1.06 16.01 -11.46
CA SER A 465 0.04 15.29 -10.80
C SER A 465 -0.39 13.85 -10.56
N ASP A 466 0.54 12.94 -10.81
CA ASP A 466 0.50 11.53 -10.47
C ASP A 466 1.82 11.15 -9.78
N ALA A 467 2.05 9.85 -9.62
CA ALA A 467 3.20 9.30 -8.88
C ALA A 467 4.42 9.00 -9.77
N ASP A 468 4.33 9.25 -11.06
CA ASP A 468 5.46 9.17 -11.98
C ASP A 468 5.85 10.59 -12.40
N ASP A 469 7.14 10.84 -12.63
CA ASP A 469 7.60 12.18 -13.07
C ASP A 469 7.83 12.19 -14.58
N ASN A 470 7.04 11.42 -15.32
CA ASN A 470 7.13 11.36 -16.76
C ASN A 470 6.19 12.39 -17.38
N ALA A 471 6.67 13.63 -17.52
CA ALA A 471 5.90 14.70 -18.17
C ALA A 471 5.31 14.34 -19.56
N ALA A 472 5.87 13.32 -20.25
CA ALA A 472 5.38 12.89 -21.56
C ALA A 472 4.09 12.06 -21.52
N ASN A 473 3.66 11.57 -20.35
CA ASN A 473 2.42 10.79 -20.19
C ASN A 473 1.35 11.48 -19.32
N GLU A 474 1.51 12.77 -19.01
CA GLU A 474 0.57 13.51 -18.16
C GLU A 474 -0.83 13.62 -18.77
N TRP A 475 -1.85 13.72 -17.90
CA TRP A 475 -3.22 13.96 -18.33
C TRP A 475 -3.42 15.42 -18.72
N THR A 476 -4.01 15.63 -19.89
CA THR A 476 -4.25 16.99 -20.41
C THR A 476 -5.68 17.44 -20.14
N ALA A 477 -5.84 18.67 -19.65
CA ALA A 477 -7.14 19.31 -19.47
C ALA A 477 -7.64 19.96 -20.77
N VAL A 478 -8.88 19.68 -21.16
CA VAL A 478 -9.54 20.27 -22.32
C VAL A 478 -10.95 20.69 -21.94
N ARG A 479 -11.35 21.89 -22.37
CA ARG A 479 -12.73 22.34 -22.24
C ARG A 479 -13.58 21.79 -23.39
N GLU A 480 -14.62 21.05 -23.05
CA GLU A 480 -15.58 20.45 -23.99
C GLU A 480 -16.98 21.00 -23.68
N GLY A 481 -17.34 22.14 -24.29
CA GLY A 481 -18.61 22.82 -24.02
C GLY A 481 -18.74 23.26 -22.56
N ASN A 482 -19.73 22.68 -21.85
CA ASN A 482 -19.99 22.92 -20.43
C ASN A 482 -19.22 21.96 -19.49
N ALA A 483 -18.15 21.32 -19.97
CA ALA A 483 -17.31 20.45 -19.16
C ALA A 483 -15.84 20.85 -19.26
N LEU A 484 -15.10 20.62 -18.17
CA LEU A 484 -13.65 20.54 -18.16
C LEU A 484 -13.27 19.08 -17.99
N VAL A 485 -12.47 18.54 -18.92
CA VAL A 485 -12.15 17.12 -19.01
C VAL A 485 -10.64 16.94 -19.01
N TRP A 486 -10.12 16.16 -18.07
CA TRP A 486 -8.77 15.61 -18.12
C TRP A 486 -8.82 14.22 -18.75
N ARG A 487 -7.93 13.98 -19.72
CA ARG A 487 -7.79 12.68 -20.40
C ARG A 487 -6.35 12.22 -20.32
N GLY A 488 -6.16 10.96 -19.94
CA GLY A 488 -4.86 10.31 -20.00
C GLY A 488 -4.47 9.92 -21.42
N PRO A 489 -3.16 9.81 -21.71
CA PRO A 489 -2.68 9.30 -22.99
C PRO A 489 -3.09 7.83 -23.20
N THR A 490 -3.19 7.47 -24.47
CA THR A 490 -3.46 6.10 -24.89
C THR A 490 -2.41 5.61 -25.89
N ASP A 491 -2.00 4.36 -25.78
CA ASP A 491 -1.21 3.65 -26.78
C ASP A 491 -2.08 2.59 -27.44
N ALA A 492 -2.20 2.64 -28.77
CA ALA A 492 -3.10 1.79 -29.56
C ALA A 492 -4.55 1.70 -29.01
N GLY A 493 -5.05 2.79 -28.41
CA GLY A 493 -6.39 2.87 -27.81
C GLY A 493 -6.51 2.30 -26.40
N ILE A 494 -5.41 1.87 -25.78
CA ILE A 494 -5.34 1.40 -24.39
C ILE A 494 -4.72 2.51 -23.53
N ALA A 495 -5.27 2.79 -22.36
CA ALA A 495 -4.73 3.80 -21.45
C ALA A 495 -3.27 3.46 -21.06
N SER A 496 -2.32 4.32 -21.42
CA SER A 496 -0.89 4.13 -21.10
C SER A 496 -0.51 4.75 -19.75
N ASN A 497 -1.29 5.74 -19.31
CA ASN A 497 -1.22 6.30 -17.96
C ASN A 497 -2.64 6.36 -17.37
N GLY A 498 -3.17 5.22 -16.93
CA GLY A 498 -4.49 5.15 -16.28
C GLY A 498 -4.37 5.29 -14.77
N LEU A 499 -5.37 5.91 -14.12
CA LEU A 499 -5.53 5.93 -12.67
C LEU A 499 -5.88 4.52 -12.18
N ASN A 500 -4.85 3.69 -12.02
CA ASN A 500 -4.93 2.29 -11.65
C ASN A 500 -4.96 2.11 -10.13
N TRP A 501 -5.21 0.90 -9.67
CA TRP A 501 -5.45 0.66 -8.24
C TRP A 501 -4.25 0.98 -7.33
N GLY A 502 -4.57 1.48 -6.14
CA GLY A 502 -3.68 2.00 -5.11
C GLY A 502 -2.90 3.25 -5.54
N THR A 503 -3.41 4.05 -6.47
CA THR A 503 -2.81 5.33 -6.89
C THR A 503 -3.75 6.51 -6.67
N LEU A 504 -3.14 7.69 -6.49
CA LEU A 504 -3.83 8.97 -6.32
C LEU A 504 -3.36 9.94 -7.40
N TYR A 505 -4.30 10.47 -8.19
CA TYR A 505 -4.03 11.57 -9.12
C TYR A 505 -4.65 12.86 -8.59
N ARG A 506 -3.94 13.98 -8.78
CA ARG A 506 -4.44 15.32 -8.48
C ARG A 506 -4.79 16.06 -9.78
N PHE A 507 -6.02 16.56 -9.85
CA PHE A 507 -6.49 17.46 -10.90
C PHE A 507 -6.83 18.81 -10.29
N SER A 508 -6.19 19.88 -10.75
CA SER A 508 -6.45 21.22 -10.25
C SER A 508 -6.86 22.19 -11.33
N VAL A 509 -7.79 23.09 -10.99
CA VAL A 509 -8.23 24.19 -11.84
C VAL A 509 -8.38 25.47 -11.03
N VAL A 510 -7.93 26.59 -11.60
CA VAL A 510 -8.27 27.93 -11.10
C VAL A 510 -9.31 28.54 -12.04
N THR A 511 -10.41 29.01 -11.47
CA THR A 511 -11.56 29.54 -12.22
C THR A 511 -12.25 30.67 -11.44
N ASP A 512 -13.03 31.49 -12.13
CA ASP A 512 -13.84 32.59 -11.58
C ASP A 512 -15.22 32.14 -11.07
N MET A 513 -15.39 30.84 -10.83
CA MET A 513 -16.64 30.25 -10.33
C MET A 513 -16.49 29.70 -8.92
N ALA A 514 -17.37 30.15 -8.03
CA ALA A 514 -17.46 29.71 -6.63
C ALA A 514 -17.94 28.24 -6.52
N PRO A 515 -17.62 27.56 -5.40
CA PRO A 515 -17.98 26.15 -5.25
C PRO A 515 -19.47 25.98 -4.96
N THR A 516 -20.04 24.93 -5.53
CA THR A 516 -21.37 24.41 -5.20
C THR A 516 -21.35 22.89 -5.19
N ASP A 517 -22.34 22.26 -4.56
CA ASP A 517 -22.51 20.82 -4.63
C ASP A 517 -22.86 20.39 -6.06
N GLY A 518 -22.16 19.38 -6.56
CA GLY A 518 -22.42 18.78 -7.84
C GLY A 518 -21.77 17.41 -7.93
N SER A 519 -21.36 17.03 -9.14
CA SER A 519 -20.65 15.77 -9.35
C SER A 519 -19.56 15.91 -10.39
N VAL A 520 -18.56 15.06 -10.23
CA VAL A 520 -17.52 14.78 -11.22
C VAL A 520 -17.80 13.41 -11.86
N SER A 521 -17.24 13.18 -13.04
CA SER A 521 -17.34 11.90 -13.75
C SER A 521 -15.97 11.24 -13.87
N LEU A 522 -15.89 9.97 -13.51
CA LEU A 522 -14.72 9.11 -13.66
C LEU A 522 -14.97 8.17 -14.86
N GLY A 523 -14.23 8.36 -15.95
CA GLY A 523 -14.32 7.51 -17.14
C GLY A 523 -13.50 6.24 -16.96
N VAL A 524 -14.12 5.08 -17.20
CA VAL A 524 -13.47 3.78 -17.04
C VAL A 524 -12.58 3.49 -18.24
N ALA A 525 -11.35 3.07 -17.98
CA ALA A 525 -10.34 2.85 -19.00
C ALA A 525 -10.68 1.70 -19.96
N GLU A 526 -11.29 0.63 -19.44
CA GLU A 526 -11.69 -0.53 -20.22
C GLU A 526 -13.16 -0.44 -20.66
N SER A 527 -13.41 -0.91 -21.87
CA SER A 527 -14.77 -1.01 -22.42
C SER A 527 -15.69 -1.82 -21.51
N GLY A 528 -16.92 -1.39 -21.36
CA GLY A 528 -17.91 -2.06 -20.54
C GLY A 528 -19.03 -1.12 -20.13
N SER A 529 -20.00 -1.65 -19.37
CA SER A 529 -21.09 -0.85 -18.81
C SER A 529 -21.04 -0.90 -17.28
N PRO A 530 -21.07 0.25 -16.59
CA PRO A 530 -21.09 1.60 -17.16
C PRO A 530 -19.70 2.02 -17.69
N ALA A 531 -19.68 2.94 -18.65
CA ALA A 531 -18.46 3.51 -19.21
C ALA A 531 -17.85 4.62 -18.33
N ALA A 532 -18.64 5.18 -17.42
CA ALA A 532 -18.22 6.18 -16.45
C ALA A 532 -19.09 6.12 -15.20
N PHE A 533 -18.58 6.65 -14.10
CA PHE A 533 -19.31 6.80 -12.84
C PHE A 533 -19.33 8.27 -12.41
N ASN A 534 -20.47 8.74 -11.91
CA ASN A 534 -20.56 10.05 -11.28
C ASN A 534 -20.32 9.92 -9.78
N VAL A 535 -19.55 10.86 -9.24
CA VAL A 535 -19.21 10.93 -7.81
C VAL A 535 -19.48 12.35 -7.34
N ASP A 536 -20.19 12.47 -6.22
CA ASP A 536 -20.53 13.78 -5.64
C ASP A 536 -19.28 14.54 -5.22
N ALA A 537 -19.20 15.83 -5.53
CA ALA A 537 -18.10 16.69 -5.14
C ALA A 537 -18.50 18.17 -5.20
N LEU A 538 -17.70 19.04 -4.58
CA LEU A 538 -17.76 20.46 -4.89
C LEU A 538 -17.27 20.71 -6.32
N VAL A 539 -18.04 21.47 -7.10
CA VAL A 539 -17.73 21.85 -8.48
C VAL A 539 -17.89 23.37 -8.69
N PRO A 540 -17.19 23.97 -9.67
CA PRO A 540 -17.34 25.39 -9.95
C PRO A 540 -18.67 25.68 -10.65
N SER A 541 -19.45 26.61 -10.09
CA SER A 541 -20.75 26.97 -10.65
C SER A 541 -21.09 28.45 -10.45
N SER A 542 -22.02 28.95 -11.27
CA SER A 542 -22.54 30.31 -11.20
C SER A 542 -23.68 30.48 -10.17
N VAL A 543 -23.98 29.47 -9.36
CA VAL A 543 -25.00 29.58 -8.30
C VAL A 543 -24.44 30.49 -7.21
N ILE A 544 -24.87 31.75 -7.22
CA ILE A 544 -24.58 32.71 -6.16
C ILE A 544 -25.18 32.14 -4.85
N PRO A 545 -24.39 31.97 -3.77
CA PRO A 545 -24.95 31.60 -2.48
C PRO A 545 -26.09 32.55 -2.10
N PRO A 546 -27.23 32.06 -1.59
CA PRO A 546 -28.42 32.89 -1.36
C PRO A 546 -28.18 34.13 -0.47
N MET A 547 -27.08 34.16 0.28
CA MET A 547 -26.64 35.33 1.06
C MET A 547 -26.30 36.58 0.22
N PHE A 548 -26.03 36.46 -1.09
CA PHE A 548 -25.70 37.60 -1.96
C PHE A 548 -26.79 37.95 -2.98
N ALA A 549 -27.89 37.20 -3.03
CA ALA A 549 -28.99 37.44 -3.97
C ALA A 549 -29.72 38.77 -3.74
N ASN A 550 -29.59 39.38 -2.56
CA ASN A 550 -30.39 40.54 -2.13
C ASN A 550 -29.61 41.87 -2.03
N GLY A 551 -28.40 41.97 -2.61
CA GLY A 551 -27.75 43.25 -2.94
C GLY A 551 -27.62 44.33 -1.86
N PHE A 552 -27.73 44.03 -0.56
CA PHE A 552 -27.82 45.04 0.51
C PHE A 552 -28.87 46.15 0.26
N GLU A 553 -29.98 45.85 -0.42
CA GLU A 553 -31.11 46.78 -0.46
C GLU A 553 -31.85 46.75 0.88
N GLY A 554 -31.31 47.52 1.83
CA GLY A 554 -32.02 47.88 3.05
C GLY A 554 -33.31 48.60 2.67
N VAL A 555 -34.45 48.00 3.01
CA VAL A 555 -35.76 48.64 2.89
C VAL A 555 -35.75 49.86 3.81
N GLY A 556 -35.50 51.03 3.23
CA GLY A 556 -35.66 52.30 3.90
C GLY A 556 -37.13 52.49 4.27
N VAL A 557 -37.46 52.29 5.54
CA VAL A 557 -38.74 52.68 6.12
C VAL A 557 -38.80 54.21 6.08
N ARG A 558 -39.74 54.76 5.30
CA ARG A 558 -40.24 56.14 5.48
C ARG A 558 -41.44 56.14 6.39
#